data_AF-A0A1A2GXY4-F1
#
_entry.id   AF-A0A1A2GXY4-F1
#
_cell.length_a   1.000
_cell.length_b   1.000
_cell.length_c   1.000
_cell.angle_alpha   90.00
_cell.angle_beta   90.00
_cell.angle_gamma   90.00
#
_symmetry.space_group_name_H-M   'P 1'
#
loop_
_entity.id
_entity.type
_entity.pdbx_description
1 polymer ?
#
loop_
_entity_poly.entity_id
_entity_poly.type
_entity_poly.pdbx_seq_one_letter_code
_entity_poly.pdbx_strand_id
1 'polypeptide(L)'
;MKNVIAGLAASAMVGGLVSVGVGLAPSASAGCQTTAPFESYCDFPIQPNGTWQRCHEAPGDTIDDGRVVTQGPPREECYNVNPSLPWPAQDVGPHFHLD
;
A
#
# COMPACT_ATOMS: atom_id res chain seq x y z
N MET A 1 7.85 -9.77 -55.22
CA MET A 1 7.70 -8.30 -55.28
C MET A 1 6.24 -8.00 -55.59
N LYS A 2 5.51 -7.40 -54.64
CA LYS A 2 4.15 -6.86 -54.81
C LYS A 2 3.99 -5.71 -53.81
N ASN A 3 3.66 -4.55 -54.35
CA ASN A 3 3.76 -3.25 -53.72
C ASN A 3 2.59 -2.96 -52.76
N VAL A 4 2.87 -2.02 -51.86
CA VAL A 4 1.99 -1.32 -50.92
C VAL A 4 0.83 -0.61 -51.62
N ILE A 5 -0.38 -0.67 -51.05
CA ILE A 5 -1.36 0.44 -51.10
C ILE A 5 -2.04 0.55 -49.73
N ALA A 6 -1.96 1.75 -49.17
CA ALA A 6 -2.61 2.20 -47.95
C ALA A 6 -4.12 2.40 -48.14
N GLY A 7 -4.89 2.21 -47.07
CA GLY A 7 -6.30 2.62 -46.98
C GLY A 7 -6.62 3.02 -45.54
N LEU A 8 -6.66 4.34 -45.30
CA LEU A 8 -7.02 4.98 -44.03
C LEU A 8 -8.53 4.82 -43.71
N ALA A 9 -8.82 4.91 -42.42
CA ALA A 9 -10.02 5.45 -41.76
C ALA A 9 -11.04 4.44 -41.19
N ALA A 10 -11.05 4.32 -39.86
CA ALA A 10 -12.23 4.59 -39.03
C ALA A 10 -11.78 4.77 -37.57
N SER A 11 -11.83 6.01 -37.08
CA SER A 11 -11.53 6.37 -35.71
C SER A 11 -12.65 5.93 -34.75
N ALA A 12 -12.22 5.59 -33.53
CA ALA A 12 -12.92 5.74 -32.26
C ALA A 12 -14.18 4.90 -32.00
N MET A 13 -14.03 3.83 -31.20
CA MET A 13 -14.93 3.50 -30.08
C MET A 13 -14.08 3.01 -28.90
N VAL A 14 -13.84 3.86 -27.90
CA VAL A 14 -14.50 3.84 -26.57
C VAL A 14 -13.93 2.77 -25.63
N GLY A 15 -13.27 3.24 -24.56
CA GLY A 15 -13.22 2.54 -23.27
C GLY A 15 -12.25 1.37 -23.15
N GLY A 16 -10.94 1.63 -23.28
CA GLY A 16 -9.91 0.67 -22.94
C GLY A 16 -10.03 0.21 -21.48
N LEU A 17 -10.49 -1.02 -21.30
CA LEU A 17 -9.81 -2.06 -20.50
C LEU A 17 -8.98 -1.53 -19.31
N VAL A 18 -9.55 -1.44 -18.11
CA VAL A 18 -8.93 -1.80 -16.81
C VAL A 18 -9.89 -1.49 -15.65
N SER A 19 -10.92 -2.32 -15.42
CA SER A 19 -11.76 -2.16 -14.22
C SER A 19 -12.07 -3.47 -13.50
N VAL A 20 -11.36 -4.56 -13.81
CA VAL A 20 -11.57 -5.85 -13.17
C VAL A 20 -10.20 -6.47 -12.87
N GLY A 21 -9.54 -6.01 -11.80
CA GLY A 21 -8.23 -6.54 -11.46
C GLY A 21 -7.43 -5.85 -10.34
N VAL A 22 -7.99 -4.86 -9.63
CA VAL A 22 -7.30 -4.17 -8.51
C VAL A 22 -8.01 -4.43 -7.18
N GLY A 23 -8.57 -5.63 -7.01
CA GLY A 23 -9.37 -5.96 -5.82
C GLY A 23 -8.72 -6.93 -4.84
N LEU A 24 -7.65 -7.63 -5.23
CA LEU A 24 -7.11 -8.77 -4.48
C LEU A 24 -5.59 -8.90 -4.53
N ALA A 25 -4.88 -7.93 -5.11
CA ALA A 25 -3.44 -7.90 -4.96
C ALA A 25 -3.15 -7.38 -3.55
N PRO A 26 -2.41 -8.11 -2.68
CA PRO A 26 -1.80 -7.45 -1.54
C PRO A 26 -1.05 -6.24 -2.08
N SER A 27 -1.19 -5.10 -1.41
CA SER A 27 -0.51 -3.85 -1.72
C SER A 27 0.91 -4.19 -2.19
N ALA A 28 1.19 -3.99 -3.49
CA ALA A 28 2.52 -4.23 -4.02
C ALA A 28 3.49 -3.48 -3.11
N SER A 29 4.53 -4.17 -2.60
CA SER A 29 5.52 -3.64 -1.67
C SER A 29 5.97 -2.24 -2.07
N ALA A 30 5.29 -1.24 -1.53
CA ALA A 30 5.54 0.18 -1.69
C ALA A 30 6.09 0.57 -0.33
N GLY A 31 7.38 0.93 -0.27
CA GLY A 31 8.02 1.36 0.96
C GLY A 31 7.74 0.52 2.19
N CYS A 32 7.95 -0.80 2.15
CA CYS A 32 7.80 -1.60 3.37
C CYS A 32 9.11 -1.64 4.16
N GLN A 33 9.05 -1.23 5.42
CA GLN A 33 10.14 -1.36 6.38
C GLN A 33 9.73 -2.28 7.53
N THR A 34 10.49 -3.35 7.73
CA THR A 34 10.38 -4.21 8.92
C THR A 34 11.13 -3.55 10.08
N THR A 35 10.43 -3.36 11.21
CA THR A 35 11.02 -2.73 12.40
C THR A 35 11.34 -3.76 13.47
N ALA A 36 10.59 -4.86 13.53
CA ALA A 36 10.80 -5.98 14.42
C ALA A 36 10.33 -7.30 13.78
N PRO A 37 10.65 -8.48 14.36
CA PRO A 37 10.10 -9.74 13.87
C PRO A 37 8.57 -9.71 13.86
N PHE A 38 7.98 -10.00 12.70
CA PHE A 38 6.53 -9.96 12.48
C PHE A 38 5.89 -8.57 12.66
N GLU A 39 6.69 -7.50 12.59
CA GLU A 39 6.21 -6.12 12.61
C GLU A 39 6.74 -5.35 11.39
N SER A 40 5.85 -4.75 10.62
CA SER A 40 6.23 -3.97 9.45
C SER A 40 5.33 -2.76 9.22
N TYR A 41 5.92 -1.74 8.64
CA TYR A 41 5.22 -0.54 8.19
C TYR A 41 5.36 -0.44 6.68
N CYS A 42 4.28 -0.18 5.97
CA CYS A 42 4.28 -0.02 4.52
C CYS A 42 3.56 1.27 4.13
N ASP A 43 4.15 2.04 3.22
CA ASP A 43 3.58 3.28 2.71
C ASP A 43 3.03 3.12 1.29
N PHE A 44 1.81 3.60 1.10
CA PHE A 44 1.25 3.78 -0.24
C PHE A 44 1.76 5.08 -0.86
N PRO A 45 1.70 5.20 -2.20
CA PRO A 45 2.12 6.40 -2.89
C PRO A 45 1.57 7.69 -2.29
N ILE A 46 2.45 8.68 -2.17
CA ILE A 46 2.11 10.05 -1.76
C ILE A 46 1.05 10.61 -2.71
N GLN A 47 -0.06 11.08 -2.14
CA GLN A 47 -1.15 11.73 -2.86
C GLN A 47 -0.76 13.17 -3.27
N PRO A 48 -1.46 13.80 -4.22
CA PRO A 48 -1.14 15.16 -4.70
C PRO A 48 -1.17 16.25 -3.61
N ASN A 49 -1.85 16.02 -2.50
CA ASN A 49 -1.89 16.91 -1.34
C ASN A 49 -0.72 16.69 -0.36
N GLY A 50 0.20 15.77 -0.65
CA GLY A 50 1.34 15.43 0.20
C GLY A 50 1.04 14.44 1.33
N THR A 51 -0.17 13.90 1.43
CA THR A 51 -0.50 12.84 2.40
C THR A 51 -0.19 11.47 1.83
N TRP A 52 0.00 10.48 2.70
CA TRP A 52 0.09 9.08 2.27
C TRP A 52 -0.70 8.18 3.22
N GLN A 53 -1.05 6.99 2.74
CA GLN A 53 -1.59 5.95 3.61
C GLN A 53 -0.44 5.08 4.08
N ARG A 54 -0.36 4.82 5.38
CA ARG A 54 0.57 3.85 5.96
C ARG A 54 -0.21 2.75 6.63
N CYS A 55 0.19 1.50 6.41
CA CYS A 55 -0.31 0.35 7.14
C CYS A 55 0.77 -0.21 8.05
N HIS A 56 0.39 -0.51 9.29
CA HIS A 56 1.19 -1.20 10.28
C HIS A 56 0.65 -2.62 10.40
N GLU A 57 1.50 -3.60 10.07
CA GLU A 57 1.25 -5.00 10.38
C GLU A 57 1.97 -5.34 11.69
N ALA A 58 1.21 -5.75 12.70
CA ALA A 58 1.73 -6.11 14.03
C ALA A 58 1.41 -7.58 14.36
N PRO A 59 2.19 -8.22 15.25
CA PRO A 59 1.87 -9.55 15.75
C PRO A 59 0.47 -9.59 16.39
N GLY A 60 -0.31 -10.63 16.08
CA GLY A 60 -1.62 -10.84 16.70
C GLY A 60 -1.55 -11.36 18.14
N ASP A 61 -0.37 -11.80 18.55
CA ASP A 61 -0.12 -12.49 19.81
C ASP A 61 -0.17 -11.53 20.98
N THR A 62 -0.83 -11.94 22.07
CA THR A 62 -0.75 -11.21 23.34
C THR A 62 0.27 -11.90 24.25
N ILE A 63 1.19 -11.11 24.82
CA ILE A 63 2.21 -11.59 25.74
C ILE A 63 1.84 -11.16 27.17
N ASP A 64 1.82 -12.12 28.11
CA ASP A 64 1.66 -11.89 29.55
C ASP A 64 2.84 -12.55 30.27
N ASP A 65 3.56 -11.78 31.09
CA ASP A 65 4.79 -12.23 31.80
C ASP A 65 5.83 -12.95 30.90
N GLY A 66 5.99 -12.48 29.66
CA GLY A 66 6.92 -13.07 28.69
C GLY A 66 6.43 -14.36 28.02
N ARG A 67 5.18 -14.77 28.26
CA ARG A 67 4.54 -15.93 27.63
C ARG A 67 3.44 -15.50 26.67
N VAL A 68 3.41 -16.13 25.49
CA VAL A 68 2.28 -16.02 24.56
C VAL A 68 1.04 -16.61 25.20
N VAL A 69 0.04 -15.77 25.51
CA VAL A 69 -1.24 -16.18 26.10
C VAL A 69 -2.35 -16.33 25.07
N THR A 70 -2.22 -15.66 23.92
CA THR A 70 -3.10 -15.84 22.76
C THR A 70 -2.25 -15.85 21.50
N GLN A 71 -2.61 -16.73 20.56
CA GLN A 71 -2.05 -16.68 19.21
C GLN A 71 -3.11 -16.13 18.27
N GLY A 72 -2.82 -14.98 17.67
CA GLY A 72 -3.75 -14.27 16.81
C GLY A 72 -3.20 -14.16 15.38
N PRO A 73 -4.07 -14.05 14.36
CA PRO A 73 -3.58 -13.58 13.07
C PRO A 73 -2.95 -12.19 13.22
N PRO A 74 -1.94 -11.84 12.41
CA PRO A 74 -1.37 -10.50 12.40
C PRO A 74 -2.47 -9.47 12.20
N ARG A 75 -2.32 -8.33 12.87
CA ARG A 75 -3.27 -7.22 12.78
C ARG A 75 -2.71 -6.20 11.83
N GLU A 76 -3.56 -5.73 10.91
CA GLU A 76 -3.23 -4.64 10.01
C GLU A 76 -4.04 -3.41 10.41
N GLU A 77 -3.35 -2.31 10.68
CA GLU A 77 -3.96 -1.03 10.98
C GLU A 77 -3.40 0.03 10.03
N CYS A 78 -4.30 0.67 9.26
CA CYS A 78 -3.91 1.68 8.29
C CYS A 78 -4.36 3.08 8.73
N TYR A 79 -3.50 4.06 8.51
CA TYR A 79 -3.72 5.45 8.88
C TYR A 79 -3.28 6.39 7.77
N ASN A 80 -3.96 7.53 7.69
CA ASN A 80 -3.60 8.60 6.76
C ASN A 80 -2.58 9.53 7.43
N VAL A 81 -1.34 9.51 6.94
CA VAL A 81 -0.28 10.38 7.42
C VAL A 81 -0.36 11.73 6.71
N ASN A 82 -0.42 12.80 7.49
CA ASN A 82 -0.29 14.17 7.01
C ASN A 82 0.93 14.83 7.67
N PRO A 83 2.03 15.04 6.93
CA PRO A 83 3.26 15.60 7.50
C PRO A 83 3.13 17.07 7.91
N SER A 84 2.03 17.74 7.54
CA SER A 84 1.73 19.11 7.97
C SER A 84 1.08 19.18 9.35
N LEU A 85 0.66 18.04 9.91
CA LEU A 85 0.10 17.95 11.25
C LEU A 85 1.16 17.42 12.23
N PRO A 86 1.04 17.72 13.53
CA PRO A 86 1.83 17.05 14.55
C PRO A 86 1.72 15.53 14.40
N TRP A 87 2.84 14.84 14.57
CA TRP A 87 2.86 13.40 14.45
C TRP A 87 1.90 12.77 15.47
N PRO A 88 1.13 11.73 15.08
CA PRO A 88 0.21 11.08 16.00
C PRO A 88 0.94 10.49 17.22
N ALA A 89 0.25 10.44 18.37
CA ALA A 89 0.82 9.89 19.60
C ALA A 89 0.86 8.36 19.61
N GLN A 90 0.02 7.72 18.80
CA GLN A 90 0.07 6.27 18.59
C GLN A 90 1.27 5.88 17.70
N ASP A 91 1.80 4.68 17.89
CA ASP A 91 2.95 4.18 17.13
C ASP A 91 2.55 3.95 15.67
N VAL A 92 2.71 5.00 14.88
CA VAL A 92 2.52 5.02 13.43
C VAL A 92 3.85 4.86 12.68
N GLY A 93 4.88 4.36 13.36
CA GLY A 93 6.20 4.13 12.79
C GLY A 93 6.99 5.41 12.45
N PRO A 94 7.92 5.35 11.50
CA PRO A 94 8.93 6.40 11.27
C PRO A 94 8.35 7.71 10.72
N HIS A 95 8.94 8.86 11.10
CA HIS A 95 8.44 10.20 10.75
C HIS A 95 8.82 10.66 9.32
N PHE A 96 8.82 9.75 8.34
CA PHE A 96 9.13 10.02 6.93
C PHE A 96 8.42 8.99 6.03
N HIS A 97 8.20 9.32 4.76
CA HIS A 97 7.63 8.39 3.77
C HIS A 97 8.64 7.28 3.42
N LEU A 98 8.16 6.04 3.36
CA LEU A 98 8.91 4.86 2.95
C LEU A 98 8.72 4.66 1.44
N ASP A 99 9.82 4.47 0.70
CA ASP A 99 9.80 4.28 -0.77
C ASP A 99 10.11 2.82 -1.16
#